data_AF-A0A956Z1Y8-F1
#
_entry.id   AF-A0A956Z1Y8-F1
#
_cell.length_a   1.000
_cell.length_b   1.000
_cell.length_c   1.000
_cell.angle_alpha   90.00
_cell.angle_beta   90.00
_cell.angle_gamma   90.00
#
_symmetry.space_group_name_H-M   'P 1'
#
loop_
_entity.id
_entity.type
_entity.pdbx_description
1 polymer ?
#
loop_
_entity_poly.entity_id
_entity_poly.type
_entity_poly.pdbx_seq_one_letter_code
_entity_poly.pdbx_strand_id
1 'polypeptide(L)'
;MTRTRTRLILLVTLLALAFFQTDTMAQSTFEAAACPFEPPPGAVEGEDIECGYVSVPEDHTAPDSRQIKLAVAIIHPPGGPANSDPIVYLSGGPGGSRLMLLNFMAESYPPMFALERDLIIFDQRGVGYSQPALICPEMVELLAELFDYEWQGETLDAEGVRELKVDTLTACRDDLSAIADLSLYNTAQNAADVADLRVAMGYDEINLYGSSYGTRLAL
;
A
#
# COMPACT_ATOMS: atom_id res chain seq x y z
N MET A 1 40.78 -33.90 72.99
CA MET A 1 39.39 -33.58 72.56
C MET A 1 39.45 -32.43 71.56
N THR A 2 39.39 -32.79 70.28
CA THR A 2 39.57 -31.96 69.09
C THR A 2 38.29 -31.20 68.76
N ARG A 3 38.34 -29.86 68.69
CA ARG A 3 37.24 -29.01 68.22
C ARG A 3 37.44 -28.67 66.75
N THR A 4 36.69 -29.34 65.88
CA THR A 4 36.66 -29.12 64.44
C THR A 4 35.91 -27.83 64.13
N ARG A 5 36.55 -26.88 63.44
CA ARG A 5 35.93 -25.66 62.93
C ARG A 5 35.38 -25.93 61.53
N THR A 6 34.07 -26.03 61.39
CA THR A 6 33.39 -26.10 60.09
C THR A 6 33.34 -24.71 59.47
N ARG A 7 34.04 -24.49 58.35
CA ARG A 7 33.91 -23.27 57.54
C ARG A 7 32.76 -23.48 56.55
N LEU A 8 31.74 -22.63 56.65
CA LEU A 8 30.63 -22.56 55.69
C LEU A 8 31.09 -21.70 54.50
N ILE A 9 31.21 -22.31 53.31
CA ILE A 9 31.50 -21.59 52.06
C ILE A 9 30.15 -21.30 51.40
N LEU A 10 29.74 -20.02 51.37
CA LEU A 10 28.60 -19.57 50.56
C LEU A 10 29.05 -19.51 49.08
N LEU A 11 28.52 -20.39 48.25
CA LEU A 11 28.58 -20.25 46.80
C LEU A 11 27.44 -19.31 46.35
N VAL A 12 27.80 -18.10 45.92
CA VAL A 12 26.87 -17.17 45.25
C VAL A 12 26.97 -17.44 43.75
N THR A 13 26.02 -18.18 43.21
CA THR A 13 25.85 -18.34 41.75
C THR A 13 25.16 -17.10 41.19
N LEU A 14 25.93 -16.23 40.53
CA LEU A 14 25.39 -15.15 39.70
C LEU A 14 24.77 -15.76 38.44
N LEU A 15 23.44 -15.86 38.39
CA LEU A 15 22.71 -16.07 37.14
C LEU A 15 22.79 -14.76 36.34
N ALA A 16 23.60 -14.73 35.30
CA ALA A 16 23.53 -13.67 34.29
C ALA A 16 22.27 -13.92 33.45
N LEU A 17 21.21 -13.13 33.64
CA LEU A 17 20.12 -13.06 32.68
C LEU A 17 20.65 -12.40 31.41
N ALA A 18 20.88 -13.20 30.37
CA ALA A 18 21.04 -12.69 29.02
C ALA A 18 19.69 -12.13 28.57
N PHE A 19 19.56 -10.81 28.53
CA PHE A 19 18.46 -10.15 27.83
C PHE A 19 18.70 -10.35 26.34
N PHE A 20 18.01 -11.32 25.73
CA PHE A 20 17.84 -11.34 24.28
C PHE A 20 16.91 -10.19 23.93
N GLN A 21 17.47 -9.06 23.50
CA GLN A 21 16.72 -8.08 22.73
C GLN A 21 16.46 -8.74 21.39
N THR A 22 15.24 -9.25 21.20
CA THR A 22 14.74 -9.50 19.86
C THR A 22 14.57 -8.13 19.23
N ASP A 23 15.42 -7.77 18.28
CA ASP A 23 15.12 -6.69 17.34
C ASP A 23 13.84 -7.10 16.64
N THR A 24 12.71 -6.56 17.12
CA THR A 24 11.42 -6.70 16.46
C THR A 24 11.55 -5.94 15.15
N MET A 25 11.91 -6.63 14.08
CA MET A 25 11.69 -6.10 12.73
C MET A 25 10.27 -5.57 12.68
N ALA A 26 10.08 -4.34 12.20
CA ALA A 26 8.78 -3.73 12.07
C ALA A 26 7.93 -4.61 11.15
N GLN A 27 7.14 -5.49 11.75
CA GLN A 27 6.31 -6.43 11.03
C GLN A 27 5.17 -5.65 10.39
N SER A 28 4.89 -5.94 9.12
CA SER A 28 3.81 -5.28 8.39
C SER A 28 2.48 -5.53 9.10
N THR A 29 1.72 -4.46 9.36
CA THR A 29 0.47 -4.50 10.13
C THR A 29 -0.68 -3.87 9.37
N PHE A 30 -1.87 -4.47 9.44
CA PHE A 30 -3.12 -3.85 9.03
C PHE A 30 -3.71 -3.01 10.18
N GLU A 31 -4.08 -1.77 9.88
CA GLU A 31 -4.76 -0.84 10.77
C GLU A 31 -6.09 -0.43 10.13
N ALA A 32 -7.21 -0.84 10.73
CA ALA A 32 -8.53 -0.45 10.25
C ALA A 32 -8.74 1.08 10.35
N ALA A 33 -9.40 1.66 9.35
CA ALA A 33 -9.70 3.08 9.28
C ALA A 33 -11.02 3.30 8.54
N ALA A 34 -11.60 4.49 8.70
CA ALA A 34 -12.79 4.86 7.94
C ALA A 34 -12.49 4.87 6.44
N CYS A 35 -13.45 4.43 5.62
CA CYS A 35 -13.32 4.50 4.18
C CYS A 35 -13.24 5.97 3.72
N PRO A 36 -12.20 6.37 2.96
CA PRO A 36 -12.04 7.76 2.52
C PRO A 36 -12.94 8.11 1.31
N PHE A 37 -13.84 7.21 0.94
CA PHE A 37 -14.77 7.32 -0.19
C PHE A 37 -16.13 6.76 0.23
N GLU A 38 -17.17 7.12 -0.51
CA GLU A 38 -18.50 6.55 -0.31
C GLU A 38 -18.51 5.07 -0.75
N PRO A 39 -18.91 4.13 0.13
CA PRO A 39 -19.08 2.73 -0.24
C PRO A 39 -19.95 2.51 -1.49
N PRO A 40 -19.75 1.41 -2.24
CA PRO A 40 -20.61 1.04 -3.35
C PRO A 40 -22.10 1.01 -2.98
N PRO A 41 -23.02 1.36 -3.89
CA PRO A 41 -24.44 1.34 -3.60
C PRO A 41 -24.90 0.00 -3.02
N GLY A 42 -25.47 0.06 -1.81
CA GLY A 42 -25.96 -1.12 -1.09
C GLY A 42 -24.95 -1.79 -0.15
N ALA A 43 -23.68 -1.38 -0.17
CA ALA A 43 -22.67 -1.82 0.80
C ALA A 43 -22.71 -0.95 2.07
N VAL A 44 -22.58 -1.59 3.23
CA VAL A 44 -22.49 -0.94 4.54
C VAL A 44 -21.05 -1.05 5.06
N GLU A 45 -20.46 0.10 5.44
CA GLU A 45 -19.13 0.13 6.04
C GLU A 45 -19.11 -0.56 7.41
N GLY A 46 -18.14 -1.44 7.62
CA GLY A 46 -18.03 -2.31 8.80
C GLY A 46 -18.88 -3.58 8.73
N GLU A 47 -19.62 -3.80 7.63
CA GLU A 47 -20.35 -5.05 7.36
C GLU A 47 -19.96 -5.64 6.00
N ASP A 48 -20.21 -4.92 4.91
CA ASP A 48 -19.92 -5.36 3.54
C ASP A 48 -18.57 -4.86 3.02
N ILE A 49 -18.04 -3.79 3.63
CA ILE A 49 -16.74 -3.20 3.29
C ILE A 49 -16.00 -2.75 4.53
N GLU A 50 -14.74 -3.14 4.64
CA GLU A 50 -13.80 -2.64 5.65
C GLU A 50 -12.64 -1.93 4.97
N CYS A 51 -12.27 -0.74 5.46
CA CYS A 51 -11.13 0.00 4.97
C CYS A 51 -10.01 0.06 6.01
N GLY A 52 -8.80 0.34 5.53
CA GLY A 52 -7.65 0.48 6.41
C GLY A 52 -6.36 0.71 5.67
N TYR A 53 -5.27 0.59 6.42
CA TYR A 53 -3.92 0.75 5.92
C TYR A 53 -3.07 -0.46 6.26
N VAL A 54 -2.32 -0.95 5.28
CA VAL A 54 -1.19 -1.86 5.54
C VAL A 54 0.09 -1.04 5.56
N SER A 55 0.82 -1.10 6.67
CA SER A 55 2.15 -0.47 6.77
C SER A 55 3.22 -1.43 6.26
N VAL A 56 4.05 -0.99 5.31
CA VAL A 56 5.14 -1.76 4.69
C VAL A 56 6.41 -0.90 4.58
N PRO A 57 7.61 -1.49 4.48
CA PRO A 57 8.81 -0.72 4.20
C PRO A 57 8.81 -0.11 2.79
N GLU A 58 9.31 1.11 2.66
CA GLU A 58 9.53 1.76 1.38
C GLU A 58 10.57 0.98 0.55
N ASP A 59 11.62 0.50 1.23
CA ASP A 59 12.64 -0.41 0.68
C ASP A 59 12.62 -1.75 1.43
N HIS A 60 12.07 -2.78 0.79
CA HIS A 60 12.04 -4.15 1.31
C HIS A 60 13.44 -4.80 1.43
N THR A 61 14.50 -4.17 0.92
CA THR A 61 15.88 -4.66 1.05
C THR A 61 16.63 -4.06 2.24
N ALA A 62 16.04 -3.05 2.92
CA ALA A 62 16.65 -2.35 4.04
C ALA A 62 15.80 -2.52 5.33
N PRO A 63 16.37 -3.08 6.42
CA PRO A 63 15.60 -3.40 7.63
C PRO A 63 15.08 -2.17 8.39
N ASP A 64 15.73 -1.01 8.22
CA ASP A 64 15.38 0.25 8.88
C ASP A 64 14.77 1.25 7.88
N SER A 65 14.17 0.76 6.80
CA SER A 65 13.54 1.61 5.80
C SER A 65 12.37 2.39 6.39
N ARG A 66 12.07 3.56 5.80
CA ARG A 66 10.87 4.32 6.13
C ARG A 66 9.63 3.45 5.87
N GLN A 67 8.63 3.53 6.75
CA GLN A 67 7.35 2.88 6.50
C GLN A 67 6.47 3.76 5.61
N ILE A 68 5.80 3.12 4.64
CA ILE A 68 4.72 3.69 3.83
C ILE A 68 3.41 2.96 4.17
N LYS A 69 2.28 3.61 3.89
CA LYS A 69 0.94 3.03 4.13
C LYS A 69 0.24 2.76 2.81
N LEU A 70 -0.19 1.53 2.59
CA LEU A 70 -1.03 1.14 1.47
C LEU A 70 -2.49 1.24 1.91
N ALA A 71 -3.30 2.04 1.24
CA ALA A 71 -4.73 2.09 1.48
C ALA A 71 -5.41 0.86 0.90
N VAL A 72 -6.23 0.19 1.70
CA VAL A 72 -6.90 -1.08 1.36
C VAL A 72 -8.39 -0.97 1.66
N ALA A 73 -9.20 -1.59 0.81
CA ALA A 73 -10.59 -1.93 1.05
C ALA A 73 -10.79 -3.43 0.88
N ILE A 74 -11.44 -4.05 1.86
CA ILE A 74 -11.85 -5.45 1.87
C ILE A 74 -13.34 -5.45 1.58
N ILE A 75 -13.75 -6.04 0.47
CA ILE A 75 -15.16 -6.22 0.13
C ILE A 75 -15.57 -7.64 0.50
N HIS A 76 -16.55 -7.76 1.39
CA HIS A 76 -17.04 -9.05 1.86
C HIS A 76 -18.14 -9.60 0.96
N PRO A 77 -18.26 -10.94 0.84
CA PRO A 77 -19.32 -11.56 0.07
C PRO A 77 -20.70 -11.34 0.71
N PRO A 78 -21.76 -11.14 -0.09
CA PRO A 78 -23.11 -11.03 0.44
C PRO A 78 -23.56 -12.33 1.15
N GLY A 79 -24.01 -12.21 2.40
CA GLY A 79 -24.83 -13.24 3.05
C GLY A 79 -24.10 -14.46 3.62
N GLY A 80 -22.78 -14.43 3.82
CA GLY A 80 -22.08 -15.54 4.46
C GLY A 80 -20.58 -15.32 4.67
N PRO A 81 -19.89 -16.24 5.36
CA PRO A 81 -18.45 -16.14 5.57
C PRO A 81 -17.70 -16.24 4.25
N ALA A 82 -16.67 -15.42 4.08
CA ALA A 82 -15.74 -15.52 2.97
C ALA A 82 -14.95 -16.83 3.02
N ASN A 83 -14.62 -17.39 1.84
CA ASN A 83 -13.52 -18.37 1.82
C ASN A 83 -12.24 -17.73 2.34
N SER A 84 -11.36 -18.55 2.92
CA SER A 84 -10.14 -18.09 3.58
C SER A 84 -9.09 -17.50 2.64
N ASP A 85 -9.21 -17.72 1.33
CA ASP A 85 -8.29 -17.23 0.29
C ASP A 85 -8.89 -16.06 -0.51
N PRO A 86 -8.58 -14.78 -0.19
CA PRO A 86 -9.17 -13.64 -0.87
C PRO A 86 -8.68 -13.53 -2.32
N ILE A 87 -9.36 -12.70 -3.11
CA ILE A 87 -8.84 -12.22 -4.39
C ILE A 87 -8.26 -10.82 -4.18
N VAL A 88 -6.98 -10.64 -4.50
CA VAL A 88 -6.32 -9.33 -4.54
C VAL A 88 -6.34 -8.80 -5.96
N TYR A 89 -7.00 -7.67 -6.16
CA TYR A 89 -7.04 -6.99 -7.45
C TYR A 89 -5.79 -6.13 -7.65
N LEU A 90 -4.99 -6.46 -8.66
CA LEU A 90 -3.79 -5.71 -9.04
C LEU A 90 -4.13 -4.76 -10.19
N SER A 91 -3.91 -3.47 -9.94
CA SER A 91 -4.38 -2.41 -10.82
C SER A 91 -3.47 -2.18 -12.02
N GLY A 92 -4.10 -1.91 -13.16
CA GLY A 92 -3.45 -1.42 -14.37
C GLY A 92 -3.03 0.05 -14.31
N GLY A 93 -2.56 0.57 -15.44
CA GLY A 93 -1.98 1.91 -15.56
C GLY A 93 -0.51 1.81 -15.96
N PRO A 94 0.45 1.86 -15.01
CA PRO A 94 0.32 2.04 -13.55
C PRO A 94 -0.13 3.45 -13.13
N GLY A 95 -0.35 3.68 -11.83
CA GLY A 95 -0.63 5.00 -11.26
C GLY A 95 -2.10 5.37 -11.06
N GLY A 96 -3.04 4.49 -11.46
CA GLY A 96 -4.48 4.71 -11.25
C GLY A 96 -4.94 4.18 -9.90
N SER A 97 -5.56 5.02 -9.07
CA SER A 97 -6.23 4.59 -7.83
C SER A 97 -7.45 3.74 -8.17
N ARG A 98 -7.53 2.56 -7.54
CA ARG A 98 -8.70 1.68 -7.70
C ARG A 98 -9.75 1.95 -6.64
N LEU A 99 -9.34 2.47 -5.49
CA LEU A 99 -10.25 2.90 -4.44
C LEU A 99 -11.07 4.13 -4.87
N MET A 100 -10.45 5.12 -5.54
CA MET A 100 -11.20 6.26 -6.10
C MET A 100 -12.17 5.85 -7.21
N LEU A 101 -11.93 4.72 -7.88
CA LEU A 101 -12.76 4.19 -8.96
C LEU A 101 -13.62 3.00 -8.52
N LEU A 102 -13.73 2.75 -7.21
CA LEU A 102 -14.35 1.53 -6.69
C LEU A 102 -15.82 1.40 -7.11
N ASN A 103 -16.60 2.49 -6.99
CA ASN A 103 -18.02 2.51 -7.37
C ASN A 103 -18.21 2.24 -8.86
N PHE A 104 -17.41 2.88 -9.70
CA PHE A 104 -17.42 2.63 -11.14
C PHE A 104 -17.07 1.16 -11.47
N MET A 105 -16.12 0.58 -10.74
CA MET A 105 -15.73 -0.82 -10.89
C MET A 105 -16.85 -1.78 -10.46
N ALA A 106 -17.51 -1.51 -9.34
CA ALA A 106 -18.65 -2.28 -8.84
C ALA A 106 -19.82 -2.30 -9.82
N GLU A 107 -20.13 -1.14 -10.42
CA GLU A 107 -21.16 -1.03 -11.46
C GLU A 107 -20.78 -1.72 -12.77
N SER A 108 -19.52 -1.60 -13.18
CA SER A 108 -19.05 -2.12 -14.48
C SER A 108 -18.75 -3.61 -14.47
N TYR A 109 -18.39 -4.18 -13.31
CA TYR A 109 -18.05 -5.59 -13.14
C TYR A 109 -18.78 -6.25 -11.96
N PRO A 110 -20.13 -6.26 -11.90
CA PRO A 110 -20.87 -6.86 -10.78
C PRO A 110 -20.46 -8.31 -10.44
N PRO A 111 -20.14 -9.19 -11.41
CA PRO A 111 -19.71 -10.56 -11.07
C PRO A 111 -18.45 -10.64 -10.20
N MET A 112 -17.56 -9.64 -10.23
CA MET A 112 -16.35 -9.61 -9.39
C MET A 112 -16.68 -9.33 -7.92
N PHE A 113 -17.75 -8.58 -7.66
CA PHE A 113 -18.20 -8.20 -6.32
C PHE A 113 -19.21 -9.19 -5.73
N ALA A 114 -19.68 -10.15 -6.53
CA ALA A 114 -20.60 -11.21 -6.13
C ALA A 114 -19.90 -12.55 -5.88
N LEU A 115 -18.57 -12.55 -5.75
CA LEU A 115 -17.79 -13.76 -5.46
C LEU A 115 -17.99 -14.19 -4.01
N GLU A 116 -17.89 -15.49 -3.73
CA GLU A 116 -18.03 -16.04 -2.37
C GLU A 116 -16.74 -15.89 -1.54
N ARG A 117 -15.98 -14.81 -1.76
CA ARG A 117 -14.65 -14.55 -1.17
C ARG A 117 -14.47 -13.06 -0.96
N ASP A 118 -13.60 -12.71 -0.02
CA ASP A 118 -13.15 -11.34 0.11
C ASP A 118 -12.48 -10.88 -1.19
N LEU A 119 -12.87 -9.71 -1.66
CA LEU A 119 -12.19 -9.00 -2.74
C LEU A 119 -11.40 -7.85 -2.12
N ILE A 120 -10.08 -7.97 -2.16
CA ILE A 120 -9.16 -6.96 -1.66
C ILE A 120 -8.80 -6.02 -2.81
N ILE A 121 -9.22 -4.77 -2.67
CA ILE A 121 -8.84 -3.66 -3.54
C ILE A 121 -7.90 -2.77 -2.76
N PHE A 122 -6.77 -2.38 -3.36
CA PHE A 122 -5.86 -1.46 -2.70
C PHE A 122 -5.24 -0.49 -3.70
N ASP A 123 -4.81 0.65 -3.18
CA ASP A 123 -3.98 1.57 -3.93
C ASP A 123 -2.51 1.19 -3.74
N GLN A 124 -1.84 0.90 -4.85
CA GLN A 124 -0.41 0.54 -4.85
C GLN A 124 0.45 1.70 -4.32
N ARG A 125 1.69 1.42 -3.89
CA ARG A 125 2.63 2.42 -3.37
C ARG A 125 2.66 3.69 -4.25
N GLY A 126 2.51 4.86 -3.62
CA GLY A 126 2.52 6.14 -4.33
C GLY A 126 1.22 6.54 -5.03
N VAL A 127 0.14 5.76 -4.89
CA VAL A 127 -1.11 6.00 -5.63
C VAL A 127 -2.26 6.35 -4.69
N GLY A 128 -3.12 7.28 -5.11
CA GLY A 128 -4.44 7.52 -4.51
C GLY A 128 -4.39 7.80 -3.01
N TYR A 129 -5.06 6.95 -2.23
CA TYR A 129 -5.14 7.11 -0.78
C TYR A 129 -3.94 6.53 -0.02
N SER A 130 -3.01 5.87 -0.71
CA SER A 130 -1.76 5.37 -0.11
C SER A 130 -0.80 6.52 0.20
N GLN A 131 0.03 6.35 1.24
CA GLN A 131 0.85 7.41 1.81
C GLN A 131 2.35 7.04 1.77
N PRO A 132 3.23 7.88 1.19
CA PRO A 132 2.88 9.12 0.50
C PRO A 132 2.21 8.86 -0.86
N ALA A 133 1.30 9.75 -1.27
CA ALA A 133 0.76 9.77 -2.62
C ALA A 133 1.69 10.60 -3.52
N LEU A 134 2.13 10.03 -4.64
CA LEU A 134 3.04 10.67 -5.59
C LEU A 134 2.25 11.38 -6.69
N ILE A 135 1.68 12.52 -6.35
CA ILE A 135 0.82 13.32 -7.24
C ILE A 135 1.56 14.58 -7.65
N CYS A 136 1.49 14.93 -8.94
CA CYS A 136 1.96 16.19 -9.49
C CYS A 136 0.75 17.08 -9.86
N PRO A 137 0.15 17.81 -8.91
CA PRO A 137 -1.05 18.61 -9.20
C PRO A 137 -0.80 19.68 -10.28
N GLU A 138 0.37 20.31 -10.28
CA GLU A 138 0.76 21.33 -11.24
C GLU A 138 0.82 20.77 -12.67
N MET A 139 1.16 19.49 -12.83
CA MET A 139 1.10 18.82 -14.12
C MET A 139 -0.32 18.61 -14.61
N VAL A 140 -1.26 18.32 -13.71
CA VAL A 140 -2.67 18.18 -14.06
C VAL A 140 -3.23 19.53 -14.50
N GLU A 141 -2.92 20.59 -13.77
CA GLU A 141 -3.31 21.96 -14.10
C GLU A 141 -2.74 22.39 -15.46
N LEU A 142 -1.44 22.19 -15.69
CA LEU A 142 -0.80 22.50 -16.98
C LEU A 142 -1.46 21.74 -18.14
N LEU A 143 -1.75 20.45 -17.96
CA LEU A 143 -2.40 19.66 -19.02
C LEU A 143 -3.82 20.14 -19.34
N ALA A 144 -4.57 20.60 -18.33
CA ALA A 144 -5.89 21.18 -18.53
C ALA A 144 -5.81 22.52 -19.28
N GLU A 145 -4.87 23.39 -18.89
CA GLU A 145 -4.64 24.67 -19.57
C GLU A 145 -4.26 24.46 -21.04
N LEU A 146 -3.33 23.54 -21.31
CA LEU A 146 -2.91 23.21 -22.68
C LEU A 146 -4.06 22.68 -23.53
N PHE A 147 -4.96 21.88 -22.94
CA PHE A 147 -6.16 21.39 -23.62
C PHE A 147 -7.12 22.54 -23.97
N ASP A 148 -7.34 23.49 -23.06
CA ASP A 148 -8.19 24.65 -23.30
C ASP A 148 -7.62 25.56 -24.39
N TYR A 149 -6.31 25.75 -24.44
CA TYR A 149 -5.63 26.46 -25.54
C TYR A 149 -5.90 25.82 -26.89
N GLU A 150 -5.69 24.50 -26.99
CA GLU A 150 -5.92 23.74 -28.23
C GLU A 150 -7.40 23.82 -28.66
N TRP A 151 -8.32 23.68 -27.72
CA TRP A 151 -9.76 23.77 -27.98
C TRP A 151 -10.19 25.15 -28.51
N GLN A 152 -9.55 26.22 -28.05
CA GLN A 152 -9.79 27.59 -28.51
C GLN A 152 -9.14 27.92 -29.86
N GLY A 153 -8.40 26.97 -30.45
CA GLY A 153 -7.68 27.15 -31.72
C GLY A 153 -6.38 27.94 -31.57
N GLU A 154 -5.90 28.13 -30.34
CA GLU A 154 -4.59 28.69 -30.06
C GLU A 154 -3.55 27.57 -30.09
N THR A 155 -2.39 27.83 -30.68
CA THR A 155 -1.30 26.84 -30.74
C THR A 155 -0.05 27.44 -30.14
N LEU A 156 0.33 26.93 -28.98
CA LEU A 156 1.70 27.09 -28.49
C LEU A 156 2.62 26.29 -29.40
N ASP A 157 3.85 26.77 -29.57
CA ASP A 157 4.85 26.00 -30.29
C ASP A 157 5.17 24.71 -29.49
N ALA A 158 5.39 23.61 -30.21
CA ALA A 158 5.57 22.30 -29.60
C ALA A 158 6.80 22.23 -28.66
N GLU A 159 7.82 23.05 -28.91
CA GLU A 159 9.01 23.14 -28.07
C GLU A 159 8.69 23.89 -26.77
N GLY A 160 7.97 25.01 -26.83
CA GLY A 160 7.49 25.73 -25.65
C GLY A 160 6.59 24.87 -24.76
N VAL A 161 5.68 24.08 -25.35
CA VAL A 161 4.87 23.09 -24.60
C VAL A 161 5.75 22.03 -23.94
N ARG A 162 6.79 21.57 -24.65
CA ARG A 162 7.74 20.59 -24.11
C ARG A 162 8.53 21.16 -22.94
N GLU A 163 9.01 22.40 -23.04
CA GLU A 163 9.73 23.10 -21.97
C GLU A 163 8.87 23.26 -20.73
N LEU A 164 7.63 23.76 -20.87
CA LEU A 164 6.69 23.88 -19.75
C LEU A 164 6.47 22.54 -19.04
N LYS A 165 6.25 21.46 -19.80
CA LYS A 165 6.08 20.12 -19.20
C LYS A 165 7.32 19.63 -18.46
N VAL A 166 8.51 19.88 -19.02
CA VAL A 166 9.78 19.47 -18.38
C VAL A 166 10.01 20.24 -17.10
N ASP A 167 9.79 21.55 -17.10
CA ASP A 167 9.98 22.40 -15.92
C ASP A 167 8.99 22.02 -14.81
N THR A 168 7.71 21.84 -15.15
CA THR A 168 6.69 21.43 -14.18
C THR A 168 6.93 20.02 -13.64
N LEU A 169 7.32 19.05 -14.47
CA LEU A 169 7.70 17.71 -13.99
C LEU A 169 8.96 17.73 -13.13
N THR A 170 9.91 18.60 -13.44
CA THR A 170 11.16 18.74 -12.68
C THR A 170 10.87 19.28 -11.29
N ALA A 171 10.04 20.31 -11.18
CA ALA A 171 9.59 20.85 -9.90
C ALA A 171 8.85 19.78 -9.08
N CYS A 172 7.88 19.09 -9.68
CA CYS A 172 7.16 18.01 -8.98
C CYS A 172 8.11 16.91 -8.50
N ARG A 173 9.06 16.46 -9.34
CA ARG A 173 10.05 15.45 -8.95
C ARG A 173 10.84 15.90 -7.72
N ASP A 174 11.27 17.16 -7.67
CA ASP A 174 12.08 17.69 -6.57
C ASP A 174 11.27 17.72 -5.27
N ASP A 175 9.99 18.13 -5.33
CA ASP A 175 9.08 18.12 -4.18
C ASP A 175 8.81 16.67 -3.70
N LEU A 176 8.53 15.75 -4.62
CA LEU A 176 8.28 14.36 -4.27
C LEU A 176 9.53 13.66 -3.71
N SER A 177 10.73 14.03 -4.17
CA SER A 177 12.00 13.49 -3.67
C SER A 177 12.27 13.89 -2.21
N ALA A 178 11.61 14.93 -1.71
CA ALA A 178 11.70 15.31 -0.29
C ALA A 178 10.91 14.37 0.63
N ILE A 179 9.89 13.68 0.11
CA ILE A 179 8.98 12.83 0.89
C ILE A 179 9.08 11.33 0.57
N ALA A 180 9.83 10.97 -0.47
CA ALA A 180 9.92 9.62 -1.00
C ALA A 180 11.26 9.39 -1.72
N ASP A 181 11.80 8.17 -1.68
CA ASP A 181 12.84 7.76 -2.63
C ASP A 181 12.16 7.22 -3.90
N LEU A 182 12.10 8.06 -4.92
CA LEU A 182 11.40 7.77 -6.17
C LEU A 182 11.93 6.53 -6.90
N SER A 183 13.16 6.08 -6.61
CA SER A 183 13.71 4.86 -7.21
C SER A 183 13.02 3.59 -6.70
N LEU A 184 12.36 3.66 -5.54
CA LEU A 184 11.67 2.54 -4.88
C LEU A 184 10.21 2.36 -5.32
N TYR A 185 9.67 3.27 -6.14
CA TYR A 185 8.30 3.19 -6.66
C TYR A 185 8.28 2.39 -7.97
N ASN A 186 8.71 1.14 -7.85
CA ASN A 186 8.91 0.20 -8.97
C ASN A 186 8.13 -1.11 -8.73
N THR A 187 8.05 -1.95 -9.78
CA THR A 187 7.28 -3.19 -9.74
C THR A 187 7.80 -4.21 -8.72
N ALA A 188 9.12 -4.30 -8.50
CA ALA A 188 9.68 -5.29 -7.59
C ALA A 188 9.30 -5.00 -6.13
N GLN A 189 9.45 -3.75 -5.72
CA GLN A 189 9.03 -3.32 -4.39
C GLN A 189 7.51 -3.42 -4.23
N ASN A 190 6.75 -3.12 -5.29
CA ASN A 190 5.29 -3.29 -5.26
C ASN A 190 4.84 -4.75 -5.21
N ALA A 191 5.61 -5.70 -5.73
CA ALA A 191 5.32 -7.13 -5.57
C ALA A 191 5.57 -7.58 -4.12
N ALA A 192 6.62 -7.06 -3.49
CA ALA A 192 6.90 -7.32 -2.07
C ALA A 192 5.78 -6.74 -1.17
N ASP A 193 5.22 -5.58 -1.50
CA ASP A 193 4.04 -5.03 -0.83
C ASP A 193 2.85 -5.99 -0.82
N VAL A 194 2.59 -6.66 -1.94
CA VAL A 194 1.48 -7.62 -2.05
C VAL A 194 1.72 -8.83 -1.14
N ALA A 195 2.98 -9.28 -1.03
CA ALA A 195 3.35 -10.36 -0.11
C ALA A 195 3.17 -9.95 1.36
N ASP A 196 3.55 -8.72 1.71
CA ASP A 196 3.37 -8.18 3.06
C ASP A 196 1.91 -7.92 3.41
N LEU A 197 1.12 -7.40 2.46
CA LEU A 197 -0.32 -7.20 2.59
C LEU A 197 -1.01 -8.50 2.98
N ARG A 198 -0.69 -9.61 2.30
CA ARG A 198 -1.21 -10.93 2.64
C ARG A 198 -0.93 -11.28 4.11
N VAL A 199 0.31 -11.14 4.55
CA VAL A 199 0.73 -11.52 5.91
C VAL A 199 0.10 -10.59 6.95
N ALA A 200 0.12 -9.28 6.70
CA ALA A 200 -0.39 -8.26 7.61
C ALA A 200 -1.89 -8.37 7.86
N MET A 201 -2.63 -8.85 6.87
CA MET A 201 -4.08 -9.07 6.94
C MET A 201 -4.45 -10.50 7.40
N GLY A 202 -3.47 -11.35 7.67
CA GLY A 202 -3.69 -12.68 8.25
C GLY A 202 -4.10 -13.77 7.27
N TYR A 203 -3.84 -13.61 5.96
CA TYR A 203 -4.18 -14.61 4.95
C TYR A 203 -3.02 -15.57 4.67
N ASP A 204 -3.29 -16.88 4.71
CA ASP A 204 -2.30 -17.91 4.39
C ASP A 204 -1.97 -17.94 2.89
N GLU A 205 -3.00 -17.84 2.05
CA GLU A 205 -2.95 -17.85 0.59
C GLU A 205 -3.83 -16.73 0.02
N ILE A 206 -3.49 -16.26 -1.18
CA ILE A 206 -4.27 -15.26 -1.92
C ILE A 206 -4.37 -15.66 -3.40
N ASN A 207 -5.46 -15.26 -4.04
CA ASN A 207 -5.63 -15.31 -5.48
C ASN A 207 -5.31 -13.93 -6.07
N LEU A 208 -4.53 -13.87 -7.16
CA LEU A 208 -4.21 -12.61 -7.81
C LEU A 208 -5.07 -12.40 -9.06
N TYR A 209 -5.73 -11.25 -9.16
CA TYR A 209 -6.37 -10.79 -10.38
C TYR A 209 -5.60 -9.60 -10.96
N GLY A 210 -4.81 -9.83 -12.00
CA GLY A 210 -3.97 -8.79 -12.61
C GLY A 210 -4.58 -8.17 -13.86
N SER A 211 -4.94 -6.88 -13.80
CA SER A 211 -5.45 -6.13 -14.96
C SER A 211 -4.38 -5.22 -15.57
N SER A 212 -4.07 -5.35 -16.86
CA SER A 212 -3.09 -4.50 -17.58
C SER A 212 -1.71 -4.51 -16.90
N TYR A 213 -1.16 -3.39 -16.42
CA TYR A 213 0.07 -3.39 -15.61
C TYR A 213 0.01 -4.36 -14.43
N GLY A 214 -1.16 -4.57 -13.83
CA GLY A 214 -1.36 -5.56 -12.77
C GLY A 214 -1.01 -6.99 -13.19
N THR A 215 -1.08 -7.31 -14.50
CA THR A 215 -0.58 -8.59 -15.03
C THR A 215 0.94 -8.71 -14.91
N ARG A 216 1.69 -7.62 -15.13
CA ARG A 216 3.14 -7.59 -14.89
C ARG A 216 3.45 -7.70 -13.40
N LEU A 217 2.64 -7.10 -12.54
CA LEU A 217 2.81 -7.19 -11.09
C LEU A 217 2.56 -8.62 -10.56
N ALA A 218 1.70 -9.40 -11.21
CA ALA A 218 1.35 -10.76 -10.80
C ALA A 218 2.37 -11.85 -11.22
N LEU A 219 3.37 -11.55 -12.04
CA LEU A 219 4.34 -12.49 -12.62
C LEU A 219 5.73 -12.36 -11.99
#